data_AF-A0A023GD45-F1
#
_entry.id   AF-A0A023GD45-F1
#
_cell.length_a   1.000
_cell.length_b   1.000
_cell.length_c   1.000
_cell.angle_alpha   90.00
_cell.angle_beta   90.00
_cell.angle_gamma   90.00
#
_symmetry.space_group_name_H-M   'P 1'
#
loop_
_entity.id
_entity.type
_entity.pdbx_description
1 polymer ?
#
loop_
_entity_poly.entity_id
_entity_poly.type
_entity_poly.pdbx_seq_one_letter_code
_entity_poly.pdbx_strand_id
1 'polypeptide(L)'
;MIVIFLQLFCLAGLNVGVYSEFLVETRAYHKEYRALSSALCQQSITRKMSGCISDYEFRYGYNTDTQKCEEFESLSCRALVGNDFMTREICLKTCNPQSPCLINRWDYGGEYRKWYYYSSEEDECIEIDSTLKTSNLWPQGNLFYTRQECLKQCMPSYNHLL
;
A
#
# COMPACT_ATOMS: atom_id res chain seq x y z
N MET A 1 -7.25 -3.87 -60.34
CA MET A 1 -6.42 -4.78 -59.52
C MET A 1 -4.97 -4.36 -59.71
N ILE A 2 -4.22 -4.22 -58.61
CA ILE A 2 -2.81 -3.82 -58.49
C ILE A 2 -2.54 -2.30 -58.33
N VAL A 3 -1.70 -2.03 -57.32
CA VAL A 3 -0.86 -0.85 -57.01
C VAL A 3 -1.45 0.33 -56.22
N ILE A 4 -1.72 0.17 -54.91
CA ILE A 4 -1.41 1.23 -53.91
C ILE A 4 -1.05 0.58 -52.55
N PHE A 5 0.08 -0.11 -52.50
CA PHE A 5 0.80 -0.39 -51.25
C PHE A 5 2.24 -0.07 -51.57
N LEU A 6 2.73 1.15 -51.29
CA LEU A 6 4.17 1.42 -51.13
C LEU A 6 4.58 2.86 -50.75
N GLN A 7 3.70 3.76 -50.27
CA GLN A 7 4.15 5.11 -49.87
C GLN A 7 3.52 5.65 -48.58
N LEU A 8 3.66 4.93 -47.47
CA LEU A 8 3.43 5.48 -46.12
C LEU A 8 4.58 5.12 -45.14
N PHE A 9 5.84 5.16 -45.61
CA PHE A 9 7.03 5.06 -44.76
C PHE A 9 7.93 6.30 -44.86
N CYS A 10 7.35 7.50 -44.97
CA CYS A 10 8.10 8.77 -44.92
C CYS A 10 7.52 9.77 -43.91
N LEU A 11 7.09 9.32 -42.73
CA LEU A 11 6.78 10.20 -41.59
C LEU A 11 7.41 9.73 -40.26
N ALA A 12 8.51 8.98 -40.32
CA ALA A 12 9.35 8.72 -39.15
C ALA A 12 10.34 9.90 -38.97
N GLY A 13 9.86 11.03 -38.47
CA GLY A 13 10.72 12.21 -38.28
C GLY A 13 10.25 13.27 -37.27
N LEU A 14 9.02 13.23 -36.77
CA LEU A 14 8.46 14.24 -35.86
C LEU A 14 7.71 13.57 -34.71
N ASN A 15 8.40 12.92 -33.78
CA ASN A 15 7.76 12.52 -32.51
C ASN A 15 8.71 12.43 -31.32
N VAL A 16 10.03 12.67 -31.47
CA VAL A 16 10.95 12.54 -30.33
C VAL A 16 10.75 13.68 -29.30
N GLY A 17 10.39 14.89 -29.74
CA GLY A 17 10.22 16.07 -28.88
C GLY A 17 9.00 16.01 -27.94
N VAL A 18 7.81 15.78 -28.49
CA VAL A 18 6.54 15.76 -27.72
C VAL A 18 6.51 14.61 -26.71
N TYR A 19 7.02 13.43 -27.08
CA TYR A 19 7.16 12.31 -26.14
C TYR A 19 8.15 12.64 -25.02
N SER A 20 9.26 13.34 -25.32
CA SER A 20 10.23 13.71 -24.30
C SER A 20 9.68 14.71 -23.28
N GLU A 21 8.88 15.70 -23.71
CA GLU A 21 8.23 16.69 -22.84
C GLU A 21 7.19 16.02 -21.92
N PHE A 22 6.31 15.17 -22.46
CA PHE A 22 5.34 14.40 -21.68
C PHE A 22 6.00 13.48 -20.64
N LEU A 23 7.11 12.83 -21.02
CA LEU A 23 7.88 12.00 -20.09
C LEU A 23 8.59 12.83 -19.01
N VAL A 24 8.99 14.07 -19.30
CA VAL A 24 9.58 14.98 -18.31
C VAL A 24 8.52 15.48 -17.33
N GLU A 25 7.35 15.87 -17.81
CA GLU A 25 6.23 16.34 -16.98
C GLU A 25 5.71 15.23 -16.05
N THR A 26 5.52 14.02 -16.57
CA THR A 26 5.14 12.85 -15.76
C THR A 26 6.19 12.46 -14.71
N ARG A 27 7.49 12.58 -15.03
CA ARG A 27 8.57 12.37 -14.05
C ARG A 27 8.60 13.43 -12.96
N ALA A 28 8.40 14.70 -13.32
CA ALA A 28 8.34 15.80 -12.36
C ALA A 28 7.15 15.63 -11.41
N TYR A 29 5.96 15.35 -11.97
CA TYR A 29 4.75 15.02 -11.22
C TYR A 29 4.97 13.83 -10.27
N HIS A 30 5.58 12.75 -10.75
CA HIS A 30 5.86 11.58 -9.91
C HIS A 30 6.82 11.93 -8.76
N LYS A 31 7.84 12.77 -9.00
CA LYS A 31 8.78 13.20 -7.97
C LYS A 31 8.09 14.05 -6.91
N GLU A 32 7.22 14.97 -7.32
CA GLU A 32 6.43 15.82 -6.43
C GLU A 32 5.44 14.98 -5.61
N TYR A 33 4.72 14.07 -6.26
CA TYR A 33 3.80 13.14 -5.59
C TYR A 33 4.51 12.26 -4.56
N ARG A 34 5.72 11.75 -4.87
CA ARG A 34 6.55 11.01 -3.90
C ARG A 34 7.02 11.87 -2.73
N ALA A 35 7.34 13.14 -2.98
CA ALA A 35 7.76 14.06 -1.92
C ALA A 35 6.57 14.39 -0.99
N LEU A 36 5.39 14.60 -1.57
CA LEU A 36 4.14 14.80 -0.82
C LEU A 36 3.76 13.55 -0.03
N SER A 37 3.82 12.37 -0.66
CA SER A 37 3.53 11.09 0.00
C SER A 37 4.50 10.80 1.13
N SER A 38 5.78 11.13 0.97
CA SER A 38 6.75 11.07 2.06
C SER A 38 6.31 12.01 3.20
N ALA A 39 6.10 13.30 2.91
CA ALA A 39 5.80 14.34 3.89
C ALA A 39 4.58 14.03 4.77
N LEU A 40 3.54 13.42 4.22
CA LEU A 40 2.35 13.02 4.98
C LEU A 40 2.63 11.82 5.91
N CYS A 41 3.49 10.89 5.53
CA CYS A 41 3.84 9.72 6.36
C CYS A 41 4.73 10.09 7.56
N GLN A 42 5.40 11.25 7.54
CA GLN A 42 6.16 11.74 8.70
C GLN A 42 5.32 12.53 9.72
N GLN A 43 4.06 12.83 9.40
CA GLN A 43 3.18 13.51 10.36
C GLN A 43 2.70 12.51 11.43
N SER A 44 2.47 12.98 12.64
CA SER A 44 1.88 12.16 13.69
C SER A 44 0.43 11.79 13.37
N ILE A 45 0.03 10.57 13.75
CA ILE A 45 -1.36 10.13 13.70
C ILE A 45 -2.20 11.03 14.61
N THR A 46 -3.24 11.66 14.05
CA THR A 46 -4.08 12.62 14.79
C THR A 46 -5.54 12.20 14.73
N ARG A 47 -6.09 11.80 15.89
CA ARG A 47 -7.52 11.45 16.03
C ARG A 47 -8.37 12.72 16.06
N LYS A 48 -9.27 12.87 15.09
CA LYS A 48 -10.17 14.05 14.99
C LYS A 48 -11.53 13.73 15.61
N MET A 49 -11.60 13.77 16.95
CA MET A 49 -12.75 13.28 17.75
C MET A 49 -13.80 14.35 18.12
N SER A 50 -13.72 15.56 17.57
CA SER A 50 -14.66 16.65 17.85
C SER A 50 -14.94 17.47 16.58
N GLY A 51 -15.76 18.53 16.65
CA GLY A 51 -15.91 19.54 15.59
C GLY A 51 -16.99 19.29 14.54
N CYS A 52 -17.69 18.18 14.62
CA CYS A 52 -18.95 17.90 13.92
C CYS A 52 -19.69 16.75 14.63
N ILE A 53 -20.97 16.55 14.33
CA ILE A 53 -21.78 15.47 14.87
C ILE A 53 -21.86 14.37 13.81
N SER A 54 -21.22 13.24 14.06
CA SER A 54 -21.26 12.06 13.20
C SER A 54 -20.88 10.82 13.99
N ASP A 55 -21.04 9.64 13.36
CA ASP A 55 -20.48 8.40 13.88
C ASP A 55 -18.94 8.40 13.79
N TYR A 56 -18.34 7.44 14.49
CA TYR A 56 -16.93 7.12 14.36
C TYR A 56 -16.70 6.18 13.19
N GLU A 57 -15.53 6.30 12.59
CA GLU A 57 -15.01 5.34 11.61
C GLU A 57 -13.54 5.03 11.90
N PHE A 58 -13.13 3.83 11.50
CA PHE A 58 -11.74 3.42 11.56
C PHE A 58 -10.99 3.99 10.35
N ARG A 59 -9.83 4.55 10.63
CA ARG A 59 -8.88 5.10 9.66
C ARG A 59 -7.50 4.56 9.94
N TYR A 60 -6.57 4.82 9.03
CA TYR A 60 -5.21 4.29 9.11
C TYR A 60 -4.21 5.42 9.01
N GLY A 61 -3.13 5.33 9.79
CA GLY A 61 -2.02 6.27 9.73
C GLY A 61 -0.71 5.53 9.89
N TYR A 62 0.34 6.01 9.26
CA TYR A 62 1.66 5.42 9.36
C TYR A 62 2.37 5.89 10.63
N ASN A 63 2.69 4.95 11.51
CA ASN A 63 3.50 5.21 12.69
C ASN A 63 4.97 4.98 12.35
N THR A 64 5.78 6.03 12.39
CA THR A 64 7.21 5.98 12.07
C THR A 64 8.02 5.19 13.07
N ASP A 65 7.56 5.08 14.33
CA ASP A 65 8.28 4.41 15.40
C ASP A 65 8.14 2.89 15.28
N THR A 66 6.93 2.43 14.96
CA THR A 66 6.64 1.00 14.74
C THR A 66 6.85 0.57 13.28
N GLN A 67 6.98 1.54 12.38
CA GLN A 67 7.06 1.38 10.92
C GLN A 67 5.84 0.66 10.32
N LYS A 68 4.66 0.85 10.93
CA LYS A 68 3.42 0.17 10.55
C LYS A 68 2.29 1.17 10.28
N CYS A 69 1.35 0.75 9.44
CA CYS A 69 0.07 1.43 9.31
C CYS A 69 -0.87 0.95 10.42
N GLU A 70 -1.20 1.86 11.32
CA GLU A 70 -1.96 1.61 12.54
C GLU A 70 -3.38 2.17 12.40
N GLU A 71 -4.35 1.38 12.86
CA GLU A 71 -5.76 1.76 12.85
C GLU A 71 -6.08 2.74 13.99
N PHE A 72 -6.86 3.78 13.73
CA PHE A 72 -7.33 4.72 14.74
C PHE A 72 -8.75 5.19 14.46
N GLU A 73 -9.46 5.62 15.50
CA GLU A 73 -10.80 6.19 15.38
C GLU A 73 -10.75 7.68 15.03
N SER A 74 -11.63 8.10 14.10
CA SER A 74 -11.92 9.49 13.79
C SER A 74 -13.42 9.67 13.55
N LEU A 75 -13.92 10.91 13.66
CA LEU A 75 -15.28 11.23 13.23
C LEU A 75 -15.38 11.15 11.70
N SER A 76 -16.42 10.48 11.19
CA SER A 76 -16.65 10.28 9.75
C SER A 76 -16.90 11.57 8.97
N CYS A 77 -17.37 12.63 9.64
CA CYS A 77 -17.51 13.97 9.03
C CYS A 77 -16.18 14.71 8.80
N ARG A 78 -15.03 14.15 9.20
CA ARG A 78 -13.73 14.81 9.04
C ARG A 78 -13.10 14.52 7.69
N ALA A 79 -12.48 15.51 7.06
CA ALA A 79 -11.71 15.26 5.84
C ALA A 79 -10.46 14.39 6.13
N LEU A 80 -10.10 13.53 5.16
CA LEU A 80 -8.83 12.81 5.12
C LEU A 80 -7.72 13.80 4.77
N VAL A 81 -6.96 14.23 5.78
CA VAL A 81 -5.90 15.24 5.63
C VAL A 81 -4.70 14.81 6.45
N GLY A 82 -3.53 14.78 5.82
CA GLY A 82 -2.26 14.42 6.43
C GLY A 82 -2.06 12.91 6.48
N ASN A 83 -1.54 12.42 7.61
CA ASN A 83 -1.37 11.00 7.90
C ASN A 83 -2.71 10.32 8.27
N ASP A 84 -3.62 10.28 7.30
CA ASP A 84 -5.03 9.92 7.50
C ASP A 84 -5.58 9.24 6.23
N PHE A 85 -5.67 7.91 6.28
CA PHE A 85 -6.02 7.05 5.15
C PHE A 85 -7.29 6.25 5.42
N MET A 86 -8.09 6.05 4.38
CA MET A 86 -9.34 5.28 4.47
C MET A 86 -9.11 3.76 4.61
N THR A 87 -8.04 3.23 4.02
CA THR A 87 -7.71 1.79 4.11
C THR A 87 -6.25 1.57 4.48
N ARG A 88 -5.96 0.46 5.16
CA ARG A 88 -4.60 0.07 5.52
C ARG A 88 -3.75 -0.17 4.29
N GLU A 89 -4.33 -0.73 3.24
CA GLU A 89 -3.65 -0.92 1.95
C GLU A 89 -3.16 0.40 1.35
N ILE A 90 -4.00 1.44 1.32
CA ILE A 90 -3.60 2.76 0.83
C ILE A 90 -2.46 3.32 1.69
N CYS A 91 -2.57 3.22 3.01
CA CYS A 91 -1.50 3.64 3.92
C CYS A 91 -0.19 2.90 3.62
N LEU A 92 -0.22 1.56 3.51
CA LEU A 92 0.98 0.76 3.25
C LEU A 92 1.58 1.09 1.89
N LYS A 93 0.79 1.14 0.82
CA LYS A 93 1.28 1.49 -0.52
C LYS A 93 1.86 2.91 -0.57
N THR A 94 1.37 3.82 0.26
CA THR A 94 1.83 5.21 0.29
C THR A 94 3.08 5.38 1.16
N CYS A 95 3.10 4.79 2.35
CA CYS A 95 4.10 5.05 3.38
C CYS A 95 5.14 3.93 3.57
N ASN A 96 4.79 2.69 3.25
CA ASN A 96 5.69 1.55 3.33
C ASN A 96 5.44 0.55 2.19
N PRO A 97 5.68 0.95 0.92
CA PRO A 97 5.36 0.12 -0.25
C PRO A 97 6.19 -1.17 -0.33
N GLN A 98 7.25 -1.28 0.49
CA GLN A 98 8.09 -2.47 0.60
C GLN A 98 7.72 -3.34 1.81
N SER A 99 6.63 -3.01 2.52
CA SER A 99 6.18 -3.78 3.67
C SER A 99 6.01 -5.25 3.30
N PRO A 100 6.53 -6.20 4.11
CA PRO A 100 6.29 -7.62 3.91
C PRO A 100 4.80 -7.97 3.88
N CYS A 101 3.94 -7.19 4.56
CA CYS A 101 2.49 -7.37 4.54
C CYS A 101 1.85 -7.17 3.15
N LEU A 102 2.56 -6.54 2.20
CA LEU A 102 2.10 -6.40 0.81
C LEU A 102 2.57 -7.55 -0.10
N ILE A 103 3.35 -8.50 0.43
CA ILE A 103 3.86 -9.64 -0.35
C ILE A 103 2.77 -10.72 -0.42
N ASN A 104 2.32 -11.03 -1.64
CA ASN A 104 1.33 -12.06 -1.93
C ASN A 104 1.85 -13.10 -2.95
N ARG A 105 3.18 -13.21 -3.10
CA ARG A 105 3.83 -14.25 -3.90
C ARG A 105 4.34 -15.36 -2.98
N TRP A 106 4.14 -16.61 -3.38
CA TRP A 106 4.32 -17.75 -2.51
C TRP A 106 5.27 -18.79 -3.10
N ASP A 107 6.28 -19.16 -2.33
CA ASP A 107 7.11 -20.32 -2.63
C ASP A 107 6.53 -21.58 -1.98
N TYR A 108 6.22 -22.60 -2.79
CA TYR A 108 5.70 -23.89 -2.34
C TYR A 108 6.80 -24.96 -2.22
N GLY A 109 6.44 -26.11 -1.67
CA GLY A 109 7.33 -27.26 -1.48
C GLY A 109 7.95 -27.37 -0.09
N GLY A 110 7.31 -26.76 0.91
CA GLY A 110 7.55 -26.99 2.33
C GLY A 110 6.66 -28.11 2.89
N GLU A 111 6.59 -28.18 4.22
CA GLU A 111 5.74 -29.13 4.94
C GLU A 111 4.26 -28.69 4.88
N TYR A 112 3.36 -29.65 4.68
CA TYR A 112 1.92 -29.38 4.75
C TYR A 112 1.51 -29.05 6.18
N ARG A 113 0.98 -27.85 6.38
CA ARG A 113 0.42 -27.41 7.66
C ARG A 113 -0.44 -26.17 7.49
N LYS A 114 -1.04 -25.77 8.60
CA LYS A 114 -1.75 -24.52 8.76
C LYS A 114 -0.79 -23.33 8.84
N TRP A 115 -1.15 -22.26 8.14
CA TRP A 115 -0.46 -20.98 8.10
C TRP A 115 -1.45 -19.82 8.18
N TYR A 116 -0.92 -18.63 8.43
CA TYR A 116 -1.66 -17.38 8.37
C TYR A 116 -0.91 -16.36 7.51
N TYR A 117 -1.64 -15.53 6.76
CA TYR A 117 -1.07 -14.40 6.03
C TYR A 117 -2.01 -13.20 6.07
N TYR A 118 -1.49 -12.00 5.87
CA TYR A 118 -2.31 -10.80 5.77
C TYR A 118 -2.74 -10.54 4.32
N SER A 119 -4.04 -10.35 4.09
CA SER A 119 -4.60 -9.87 2.84
C SER A 119 -4.88 -8.37 2.95
N SER A 120 -4.22 -7.55 2.15
CA SER A 120 -4.47 -6.11 2.11
C SER A 120 -5.79 -5.75 1.42
N GLU A 121 -6.29 -6.62 0.55
CA GLU A 121 -7.56 -6.42 -0.16
C GLU A 121 -8.76 -6.58 0.78
N GLU A 122 -8.69 -7.57 1.68
CA GLU A 122 -9.73 -7.85 2.68
C GLU A 122 -9.46 -7.15 4.02
N ASP A 123 -8.29 -6.53 4.19
CA ASP A 123 -7.71 -6.10 5.46
C ASP A 123 -7.87 -7.15 6.57
N GLU A 124 -7.48 -8.39 6.28
CA GLU A 124 -7.67 -9.53 7.20
C GLU A 124 -6.45 -10.47 7.23
N CYS A 125 -6.17 -11.03 8.40
CA CYS A 125 -5.27 -12.17 8.57
C CYS A 125 -6.00 -13.50 8.30
N ILE A 126 -5.78 -14.05 7.11
CA ILE A 126 -6.44 -15.23 6.55
C ILE A 126 -5.67 -16.50 6.95
N GLU A 127 -6.42 -17.55 7.31
CA GLU A 127 -5.92 -18.90 7.58
C GLU A 127 -5.89 -19.76 6.31
N ILE A 128 -4.82 -20.52 6.10
CA ILE A 128 -4.70 -21.47 4.99
C ILE A 128 -3.98 -22.76 5.41
N ASP A 129 -4.37 -23.91 4.86
CA ASP A 129 -3.60 -25.15 4.94
C ASP A 129 -2.82 -25.37 3.64
N SER A 130 -1.48 -25.41 3.71
CA SER A 130 -0.64 -25.46 2.51
C SER A 130 0.77 -25.99 2.78
N THR A 131 1.50 -26.28 1.70
CA THR A 131 2.92 -26.67 1.69
C THR A 131 3.84 -25.47 1.42
N LEU A 132 3.50 -24.29 1.96
CA LEU A 132 4.33 -23.11 1.81
C LEU A 132 5.68 -23.30 2.48
N LYS A 133 6.74 -22.82 1.82
CA LYS A 133 8.08 -22.81 2.39
C LYS A 133 8.19 -21.80 3.51
N THR A 134 9.04 -22.11 4.48
CA THR A 134 9.42 -21.22 5.58
C THR A 134 10.15 -19.96 5.10
N SER A 135 10.64 -19.92 3.84
CA SER A 135 11.19 -18.71 3.23
C SER A 135 10.17 -17.57 3.07
N ASN A 136 8.86 -17.89 3.07
CA ASN A 136 7.80 -16.88 3.03
C ASN A 136 7.51 -16.27 4.42
N LEU A 137 8.15 -16.76 5.49
CA LEU A 137 7.87 -16.29 6.84
C LEU A 137 8.29 -14.84 7.05
N TRP A 138 7.54 -14.18 7.92
CA TRP A 138 7.96 -12.92 8.52
C TRP A 138 9.36 -13.03 9.16
N PRO A 139 10.23 -12.01 9.06
CA PRO A 139 10.00 -10.67 8.50
C PRO A 139 10.28 -10.52 7.00
N GLN A 140 10.73 -11.55 6.30
CA GLN A 140 11.05 -11.44 4.87
C GLN A 140 9.83 -11.61 3.96
N GLY A 141 8.79 -12.28 4.46
CA GLY A 141 7.52 -12.46 3.76
C GLY A 141 6.31 -12.22 4.65
N ASN A 142 5.16 -12.58 4.09
CA ASN A 142 3.84 -12.34 4.66
C ASN A 142 3.22 -13.61 5.27
N LEU A 143 4.05 -14.58 5.69
CA LEU A 143 3.56 -15.84 6.26
C LEU A 143 3.86 -15.89 7.76
N PHE A 144 2.91 -16.43 8.52
CA PHE A 144 2.96 -16.50 9.97
C PHE A 144 2.51 -17.87 10.45
N TYR A 145 3.09 -18.33 11.56
CA TYR A 145 2.65 -19.56 12.23
C TYR A 145 1.33 -19.40 12.97
N THR A 146 1.00 -18.18 13.42
CA THR A 146 -0.20 -17.91 14.22
C THR A 146 -0.93 -16.67 13.72
N ARG A 147 -2.26 -16.67 13.86
CA ARG A 147 -3.08 -15.50 13.55
C ARG A 147 -2.67 -14.28 14.38
N GLN A 148 -2.32 -14.49 15.64
CA GLN A 148 -1.94 -13.39 16.55
C GLN A 148 -0.66 -12.67 16.09
N GLU A 149 0.33 -13.40 15.58
CA GLU A 149 1.54 -12.76 15.05
C GLU A 149 1.23 -11.98 13.77
N CYS A 150 0.40 -12.53 12.88
CA CYS A 150 -0.09 -11.79 11.71
C CYS A 150 -0.78 -10.48 12.11
N LEU A 151 -1.71 -10.51 13.06
CA LEU A 151 -2.42 -9.32 13.54
C LEU A 151 -1.45 -8.29 14.12
N LYS A 152 -0.50 -8.73 14.94
CA LYS A 152 0.51 -7.86 15.56
C LYS A 152 1.42 -7.18 14.53
N GLN A 153 1.76 -7.88 13.46
CA GLN A 153 2.71 -7.37 12.47
C GLN A 153 2.04 -6.54 11.37
N CYS A 154 0.86 -6.95 10.90
CA CYS A 154 0.20 -6.35 9.74
C CYS A 154 -1.10 -5.61 10.05
N MET A 155 -1.75 -5.84 11.20
CA MET A 155 -3.01 -5.18 11.59
C MET A 155 -2.97 -4.53 12.99
N PRO A 156 -1.95 -3.73 13.34
CA PRO A 156 -1.93 -3.05 14.63
C PRO A 156 -2.98 -1.91 14.69
N SER A 157 -3.41 -1.61 15.91
CA SER A 157 -4.18 -0.41 16.24
C SER A 157 -3.26 0.60 16.95
N TYR A 158 -3.51 1.89 16.70
CA TYR A 158 -2.76 3.01 17.24
C TYR A 158 -3.04 3.17 18.73
N ASN A 159 -2.01 3.04 19.54
CA ASN A 159 -2.11 3.26 20.97
C ASN A 159 -1.96 4.77 21.28
N HIS A 160 -3.09 5.43 21.58
CA HIS A 160 -3.14 6.85 21.89
C HIS A 160 -2.93 7.17 23.38
N LEU A 161 -2.64 6.16 24.21
CA LEU A 161 -2.45 6.28 25.66
C LEU A 161 -0.98 6.17 26.10
N LEU A 162 -0.06 6.02 25.15
CA LEU A 162 1.40 6.05 25.33
C LEU A 162 1.98 7.25 24.57
#